data_AF-A7J2U4-F1
#
_entry.id   AF-A7J2U4-F1
#
_cell.length_a   1.000
_cell.length_b   1.000
_cell.length_c   1.000
_cell.angle_alpha   90.00
_cell.angle_beta   90.00
_cell.angle_gamma   90.00
#
_symmetry.space_group_name_H-M   'P 1'
#
loop_
_entity.id
_entity.type
_entity.pdbx_description
1 polymer ?
#
loop_
_entity_poly.entity_id
_entity_poly.type
_entity_poly.pdbx_seq_one_letter_code
_entity_poly.pdbx_strand_id
1 'polypeptide(L)'
;GGWWYKPEYIFNELNINSAISAPDQNETLSIAKNIGKDYEMAGYAYTGGGRKITRVEITTDGGVHWELCELDRKERPTEYGMYWCWLWWSYKIPVADFVRCKEIWVRAWDESNNVQPVNPTWNLMGMVNN
;
A
#
# COMPACT_ATOMS: atom_id res chain seq x y z
N GLY A 1 12.00 16.22 29.40
CA GLY A 1 11.28 15.16 30.16
C GLY A 1 9.79 15.31 29.92
N GLY A 2 8.99 14.27 30.17
CA GLY A 2 7.53 14.32 30.00
C GLY A 2 6.99 13.89 28.63
N TRP A 3 7.80 13.19 27.82
CA TRP A 3 7.43 12.77 26.45
C TRP A 3 6.08 12.03 26.38
N TRP A 4 5.78 11.16 27.35
CA TRP A 4 4.56 10.35 27.39
C TRP A 4 3.28 11.11 27.75
N TYR A 5 3.39 12.34 28.24
CA TYR A 5 2.24 13.14 28.69
C TYR A 5 1.91 14.29 27.73
N LYS A 6 2.60 14.35 26.60
CA LYS A 6 2.37 15.34 25.56
C LYS A 6 1.20 14.89 24.68
N PRO A 7 0.06 15.61 24.68
CA PRO A 7 -1.13 15.19 23.95
C PRO A 7 -0.91 15.14 22.42
N GLU A 8 0.09 15.87 21.90
CA GLU A 8 0.42 15.90 20.47
C GLU A 8 0.95 14.56 19.95
N TYR A 9 1.34 13.63 20.83
CA TYR A 9 1.85 12.30 20.46
C TYR A 9 0.81 11.19 20.62
N ILE A 10 -0.44 11.54 20.96
CA ILE A 10 -1.53 10.59 21.04
C ILE A 10 -2.00 10.25 19.62
N PHE A 11 -1.96 8.96 19.27
CA PHE A 11 -2.55 8.46 18.03
C PHE A 11 -4.05 8.22 18.21
N ASN A 12 -4.86 8.88 17.39
CA ASN A 12 -6.31 8.67 17.34
C ASN A 12 -6.70 8.05 15.99
N GLU A 13 -6.36 8.73 14.89
CA GLU A 13 -6.57 8.24 13.54
C GLU A 13 -5.32 7.52 13.02
N LEU A 14 -5.54 6.43 12.28
CA LEU A 14 -4.46 5.75 11.56
C LEU A 14 -3.99 6.58 10.36
N ASN A 15 -2.70 6.44 10.02
CA ASN A 15 -2.14 6.91 8.77
C ASN A 15 -2.55 6.02 7.59
N ILE A 16 -2.31 6.51 6.37
CA ILE A 16 -2.45 5.74 5.14
C ILE A 16 -1.42 4.60 5.12
N ASN A 17 -1.85 3.39 4.78
CA ASN A 17 -0.99 2.22 4.69
C ASN A 17 -1.47 1.27 3.58
N SER A 18 -0.56 0.53 2.99
CA SER A 18 -0.83 -0.55 2.05
C SER A 18 0.23 -1.64 2.17
N ALA A 19 -0.18 -2.88 1.87
CA ALA A 19 0.70 -4.03 1.90
C ALA A 19 0.38 -4.99 0.75
N ILE A 20 1.43 -5.66 0.27
CA ILE A 20 1.35 -6.73 -0.72
C ILE A 20 1.00 -8.03 0.00
N SER A 21 0.00 -8.75 -0.50
CA SER A 21 -0.37 -10.10 -0.03
C SER A 21 -0.11 -11.19 -1.08
N ALA A 22 0.07 -10.81 -2.35
CA ALA A 22 0.54 -11.70 -3.41
C ALA A 22 1.61 -10.97 -4.23
N PRO A 23 2.83 -11.52 -4.38
CA PRO A 23 3.22 -12.90 -4.07
C PRO A 23 3.28 -13.24 -2.57
N ASP A 24 3.15 -14.53 -2.27
CA ASP A 24 3.40 -15.06 -0.93
C ASP A 24 4.89 -14.98 -0.58
N GLN A 25 5.19 -14.95 0.72
CA GLN A 25 6.57 -15.02 1.19
C GLN A 25 7.25 -16.30 0.70
N ASN A 26 8.40 -16.14 0.02
CA ASN A 26 9.17 -17.22 -0.62
C ASN A 26 8.47 -17.91 -1.81
N GLU A 27 7.42 -17.31 -2.37
CA GLU A 27 6.90 -17.74 -3.66
C GLU A 27 7.97 -17.62 -4.75
N THR A 28 8.01 -18.60 -5.66
CA THR A 28 8.98 -18.60 -6.76
C THR A 28 8.27 -18.65 -8.09
N LEU A 29 8.67 -17.76 -9.00
CA LEU A 29 8.15 -17.68 -10.36
C LEU A 29 9.29 -17.89 -11.36
N SER A 30 9.16 -18.88 -12.24
CA SER A 30 10.10 -19.07 -13.33
C SER A 30 9.85 -18.05 -14.44
N ILE A 31 10.74 -17.07 -14.56
CA ILE A 31 10.64 -16.01 -15.59
C ILE A 31 10.65 -16.62 -17.00
N ALA A 32 11.61 -17.51 -17.29
CA ALA A 32 11.76 -18.10 -18.63
C ALA A 32 10.50 -18.87 -19.10
N LYS A 33 9.77 -19.50 -18.19
CA LYS A 33 8.53 -20.23 -18.51
C LYS A 33 7.30 -19.34 -18.66
N ASN A 34 7.36 -18.10 -18.16
CA ASN A 34 6.21 -17.20 -18.06
C ASN A 34 6.43 -15.83 -18.71
N ILE A 35 7.50 -15.62 -19.47
CA ILE A 35 7.90 -14.30 -20.00
C ILE A 35 6.82 -13.56 -20.79
N GLY A 36 5.90 -14.27 -21.45
CA GLY A 36 4.78 -13.69 -22.19
C GLY A 36 3.43 -13.71 -21.45
N LYS A 37 3.45 -13.87 -20.13
CA LYS A 37 2.27 -13.87 -19.27
C LYS A 37 2.36 -12.75 -18.26
N ASP A 38 1.21 -12.47 -17.65
CA ASP A 38 1.12 -11.57 -16.51
C ASP A 38 1.11 -12.39 -15.21
N TYR A 39 1.66 -11.79 -14.17
CA TYR A 39 1.52 -12.24 -12.80
C TYR A 39 0.52 -11.33 -12.08
N GLU A 40 -0.42 -11.92 -11.35
CA GLU A 40 -1.42 -11.15 -10.61
C GLU A 40 -0.89 -10.86 -9.20
N MET A 41 -0.52 -9.60 -9.00
CA MET A 41 -0.21 -9.06 -7.68
C MET A 41 -1.49 -8.61 -7.00
N ALA A 42 -1.52 -8.76 -5.68
CA ALA A 42 -2.65 -8.33 -4.89
C ALA A 42 -2.23 -7.88 -3.50
N GLY A 43 -3.12 -7.13 -2.85
CA GLY A 43 -2.92 -6.69 -1.49
C GLY A 43 -4.11 -5.92 -0.97
N TYR A 44 -3.88 -5.19 0.12
CA TYR A 44 -4.87 -4.33 0.72
C TYR A 44 -4.29 -2.95 1.03
N ALA A 45 -5.18 -1.99 1.26
CA ALA A 45 -4.84 -0.65 1.72
C ALA A 45 -5.90 -0.13 2.70
N TYR A 46 -5.48 0.67 3.67
CA TYR A 46 -6.37 1.33 4.64
C TYR A 46 -5.86 2.74 5.01
N THR A 47 -6.75 3.58 5.53
CA THR A 47 -6.40 4.88 6.12
C THR A 47 -7.36 5.17 7.27
N GLY A 48 -6.95 6.03 8.21
CA GLY A 48 -7.80 6.45 9.32
C GLY A 48 -8.76 7.59 8.97
N GLY A 49 -9.54 8.01 9.97
CA GLY A 49 -10.40 9.20 9.87
C GLY A 49 -11.57 9.09 8.91
N GLY A 50 -11.92 7.87 8.47
CA GLY A 50 -13.01 7.64 7.53
C GLY A 50 -12.68 8.08 6.10
N ARG A 51 -11.40 8.33 5.81
CA ARG A 51 -10.98 8.87 4.52
C ARG A 51 -11.05 7.82 3.41
N LYS A 52 -11.45 8.26 2.23
CA LYS A 52 -11.40 7.45 1.02
C LYS A 52 -9.97 7.27 0.53
N ILE A 53 -9.53 6.03 0.35
CA ILE A 53 -8.36 5.73 -0.50
C ILE A 53 -8.72 6.04 -1.96
N THR A 54 -7.88 6.81 -2.64
CA THR A 54 -8.14 7.27 -4.02
C THR A 54 -7.32 6.51 -5.05
N ARG A 55 -6.12 6.07 -4.71
CA ARG A 55 -5.25 5.26 -5.59
C ARG A 55 -4.30 4.38 -4.78
N VAL A 56 -3.95 3.25 -5.38
CA VAL A 56 -2.82 2.40 -4.98
C VAL A 56 -1.92 2.28 -6.19
N GLU A 57 -0.62 2.41 -5.96
CA GLU A 57 0.41 2.42 -6.99
C GLU A 57 1.47 1.37 -6.68
N ILE A 58 1.99 0.73 -7.72
CA ILE A 58 3.08 -0.24 -7.63
C ILE A 58 4.28 0.22 -8.46
N THR A 59 5.48 -0.18 -8.03
CA THR A 59 6.72 0.08 -8.76
C THR A 59 7.63 -1.14 -8.71
N THR A 60 8.36 -1.38 -9.79
CA THR A 60 9.36 -2.44 -9.94
C THR A 60 10.76 -1.90 -10.26
N ASP A 61 10.93 -0.59 -10.23
CA ASP A 61 12.18 0.10 -10.58
C ASP A 61 12.70 1.02 -9.46
N GLY A 62 12.29 0.75 -8.22
CA GLY A 62 12.74 1.51 -7.04
C GLY A 62 12.05 2.88 -6.92
N GLY A 63 10.82 2.99 -7.41
CA GLY A 63 9.99 4.19 -7.28
C GLY A 63 10.27 5.28 -8.30
N VAL A 64 10.95 4.97 -9.42
CA VAL A 64 11.16 5.91 -10.52
C VAL A 64 9.88 6.05 -11.34
N HIS A 65 9.25 4.92 -11.68
CA HIS A 65 7.94 4.88 -12.32
C HIS A 65 6.93 4.14 -11.44
N TRP A 66 5.67 4.54 -11.55
CA TRP A 66 4.57 4.02 -10.76
C TRP A 66 3.38 3.70 -11.66
N GLU A 67 2.78 2.54 -11.43
CA GLU A 67 1.65 2.03 -12.20
C GLU A 67 0.42 1.91 -11.30
N LEU A 68 -0.77 2.22 -11.84
CA LEU A 68 -2.01 2.25 -11.07
C LEU A 68 -2.59 0.83 -10.91
N CYS A 69 -2.90 0.47 -9.68
CA CYS A 69 -3.62 -0.77 -9.36
C CYS A 69 -5.13 -0.61 -9.58
N GLU A 70 -5.81 -1.72 -9.84
CA GLU A 70 -7.27 -1.79 -9.78
C GLU A 70 -7.71 -1.85 -8.32
N LEU A 71 -8.72 -1.07 -7.94
CA LEU A 71 -9.23 -1.00 -6.58
C LEU A 71 -10.58 -1.72 -6.46
N ASP A 72 -10.64 -2.70 -5.56
CA ASP A 72 -11.85 -3.44 -5.23
C ASP A 72 -12.36 -3.04 -3.84
N ARG A 73 -13.37 -2.16 -3.84
CA ARG A 73 -14.00 -1.66 -2.63
C ARG A 73 -15.32 -2.36 -2.37
N LYS A 74 -15.37 -3.13 -1.28
CA LYS A 74 -16.59 -3.81 -0.81
C LYS A 74 -17.53 -2.89 -0.03
N GLU A 75 -16.96 -1.95 0.71
CA GLU A 75 -17.71 -0.99 1.51
C GLU A 75 -18.36 0.10 0.64
N ARG A 76 -19.60 0.46 0.98
CA ARG A 76 -20.25 1.67 0.48
C ARG A 76 -20.03 2.80 1.49
N PRO A 77 -19.90 4.07 1.03
CA PRO A 77 -19.75 5.18 1.96
C PRO A 77 -20.93 5.25 2.94
N THR A 78 -20.66 5.74 4.15
CA THR A 78 -21.72 6.13 5.08
C THR A 78 -22.55 7.29 4.53
N GLU A 79 -23.63 7.65 5.23
CA GLU A 79 -24.45 8.82 4.88
C GLU A 79 -23.65 10.15 4.81
N TYR A 80 -22.49 10.21 5.50
CA TYR A 80 -21.58 11.36 5.51
C TYR A 80 -20.38 11.18 4.56
N GLY A 81 -20.39 10.18 3.68
CA GLY A 81 -19.30 9.95 2.72
C GLY A 81 -18.07 9.24 3.30
N MET A 82 -18.18 8.65 4.49
CA MET A 82 -17.02 8.06 5.19
C MET A 82 -16.79 6.60 4.80
N TYR A 83 -15.53 6.18 4.82
CA TYR A 83 -15.07 4.81 4.55
C TYR A 83 -14.24 4.28 5.71
N TRP A 84 -14.74 3.25 6.38
CA TRP A 84 -14.13 2.68 7.59
C TRP A 84 -13.42 1.36 7.35
N CYS A 85 -13.69 0.71 6.22
CA CYS A 85 -13.04 -0.54 5.86
C CYS A 85 -11.83 -0.29 4.96
N TRP A 86 -10.86 -1.21 5.07
CA TRP A 86 -9.84 -1.37 4.04
C TRP A 86 -10.46 -1.65 2.67
N LEU A 87 -9.64 -1.52 1.63
CA LEU A 87 -9.96 -2.03 0.30
C LEU A 87 -8.90 -3.02 -0.17
N TRP A 88 -9.28 -3.82 -1.15
CA TRP A 88 -8.37 -4.72 -1.85
C TRP A 88 -7.88 -4.04 -3.11
N TRP A 89 -6.67 -4.37 -3.53
CA TRP A 89 -6.13 -3.94 -4.81
C TRP A 89 -5.51 -5.12 -5.55
N SER A 90 -5.51 -5.04 -6.87
CA SER A 90 -4.80 -5.99 -7.73
C SER A 90 -4.08 -5.28 -8.87
N TYR A 91 -3.02 -5.90 -9.36
CA TYR A 91 -2.26 -5.43 -10.51
C TYR A 91 -1.71 -6.60 -11.31
N LYS A 92 -1.93 -6.58 -12.63
CA LYS A 92 -1.39 -7.57 -13.56
C LYS A 92 -0.08 -7.06 -14.11
N ILE A 93 1.02 -7.55 -13.54
CA ILE A 93 2.36 -7.16 -13.97
C ILE A 93 2.87 -8.11 -15.05
N PRO A 94 3.36 -7.61 -16.20
CA PRO A 94 4.06 -8.42 -17.17
C PRO A 94 5.28 -9.09 -16.53
N VAL A 95 5.40 -10.42 -16.66
CA VAL A 95 6.54 -11.16 -16.08
C VAL A 95 7.89 -10.71 -16.65
N ALA A 96 7.88 -10.10 -17.85
CA ALA A 96 9.06 -9.47 -18.44
C ALA A 96 9.65 -8.34 -17.56
N ASP A 97 8.83 -7.62 -16.81
CA ASP A 97 9.27 -6.52 -15.95
C ASP A 97 10.06 -7.03 -14.74
N PHE A 98 9.88 -8.31 -14.37
CA PHE A 98 10.66 -8.94 -13.32
C PHE A 98 12.12 -9.24 -13.70
N VAL A 99 12.50 -9.21 -14.99
CA VAL A 99 13.86 -9.58 -15.42
C VAL A 99 14.95 -8.71 -14.77
N ARG A 100 14.63 -7.46 -14.43
CA ARG A 100 15.55 -6.51 -13.77
C ARG A 100 15.01 -5.93 -12.47
N CYS A 101 13.81 -6.33 -12.07
CA CYS A 101 13.19 -5.94 -10.82
C CYS A 101 13.98 -6.53 -9.65
N LYS A 102 14.48 -5.67 -8.75
CA LYS A 102 15.16 -6.10 -7.52
C LYS A 102 14.20 -6.16 -6.34
N GLU A 103 13.18 -5.33 -6.38
CA GLU A 103 12.22 -5.12 -5.31
C GLU A 103 10.93 -4.58 -5.89
N ILE A 104 9.82 -4.90 -5.22
CA ILE A 104 8.50 -4.41 -5.60
C ILE A 104 7.99 -3.59 -4.42
N TRP A 105 7.59 -2.35 -4.69
CA TRP A 105 6.98 -1.51 -3.66
C TRP A 105 5.54 -1.21 -4.01
N VAL A 106 4.74 -1.01 -2.97
CA VAL A 106 3.38 -0.52 -3.07
C VAL A 106 3.24 0.74 -2.22
N ARG A 107 2.43 1.69 -2.67
CA ARG A 107 1.97 2.80 -1.84
C ARG A 107 0.52 3.15 -2.14
N ALA A 108 -0.18 3.64 -1.13
CA ALA A 108 -1.53 4.16 -1.28
C ALA A 108 -1.60 5.67 -1.05
N TRP A 109 -2.67 6.26 -1.57
CA TRP A 109 -3.03 7.66 -1.38
C TRP A 109 -4.48 7.78 -0.92
N ASP A 110 -4.76 8.70 0.00
CA ASP A 110 -6.12 9.04 0.40
C ASP A 110 -6.66 10.31 -0.28
N GLU A 111 -7.92 10.64 -0.02
CA GLU A 111 -8.60 11.81 -0.58
C GLU A 111 -8.09 13.15 -0.06
N SER A 112 -7.32 13.13 1.03
CA SER A 112 -6.57 14.29 1.51
C SER A 112 -5.19 14.39 0.87
N ASN A 113 -4.88 13.54 -0.11
CA ASN A 113 -3.57 13.40 -0.76
C ASN A 113 -2.43 13.04 0.21
N ASN A 114 -2.72 12.38 1.33
CA ASN A 114 -1.67 11.76 2.13
C ASN A 114 -1.12 10.54 1.40
N VAL A 115 0.19 10.35 1.44
CA VAL A 115 0.91 9.22 0.84
C VAL A 115 1.83 8.55 1.86
N GLN A 116 2.07 7.25 1.70
CA GLN A 116 3.11 6.55 2.45
C GLN A 116 4.50 7.14 2.14
N PRO A 117 5.35 7.36 3.16
CA PRO A 117 6.70 7.86 2.95
C PRO A 117 7.58 6.79 2.28
N VAL A 118 8.50 7.21 1.41
CA VAL A 118 9.48 6.30 0.79
C VAL A 118 10.46 5.75 1.84
N ASN A 119 10.84 6.60 2.80
CA ASN A 119 11.74 6.23 3.88
C ASN A 119 10.92 6.07 5.18
N PRO A 120 10.85 4.86 5.76
CA PRO A 120 10.09 4.65 6.99
C PRO A 120 10.71 5.42 8.16
N THR A 121 9.85 5.96 9.02
CA THR A 121 10.28 6.65 10.24
C THR A 121 10.29 5.68 11.41
N TRP A 122 11.48 5.44 11.98
CA TRP A 122 11.60 4.65 13.20
C TRP A 122 11.13 5.45 14.42
N ASN A 123 10.47 4.77 15.36
CA ASN A 123 10.20 5.31 16.68
C ASN A 123 10.39 4.21 17.74
N LEU A 124 10.56 4.65 18.99
CA LEU A 124 10.86 3.79 20.14
C LEU A 124 9.88 2.62 20.31
N MET A 125 8.60 2.84 19.98
CA MET A 125 7.54 1.85 20.20
C MET A 125 7.28 0.97 18.97
N GLY A 126 7.96 1.23 17.84
CA GLY A 126 7.71 0.52 16.58
C GLY A 126 6.29 0.72 16.04
N MET A 127 5.61 1.80 16.42
CA MET A 127 4.20 2.02 16.09
C MET A 127 4.03 2.81 14.79
N VAL A 128 2.89 2.63 14.13
CA VAL A 128 2.44 3.50 13.02
C VAL A 128 3.44 3.52 11.84
N ASN A 129 4.18 2.43 11.64
CA ASN A 129 5.07 2.28 10.49
C ASN A 129 4.22 2.08 9.23
N ASN A 130 4.35 3.00 8.27
CA ASN A 130 3.66 3.00 7.00
C ASN A 130 4.60 3.37 5.86
#